data_AF-A0A847G8U8-F1
#
_entry.id   AF-A0A847G8U8-F1
#
_cell.length_a   1.000
_cell.length_b   1.000
_cell.length_c   1.000
_cell.angle_alpha   90.00
_cell.angle_beta   90.00
_cell.angle_gamma   90.00
#
_symmetry.space_group_name_H-M   'P 1'
#
loop_
_entity.id
_entity.type
_entity.pdbx_description
1 polymer ?
#
loop_
_entity_poly.entity_id
_entity_poly.type
_entity_poly.pdbx_seq_one_letter_code
_entity_poly.pdbx_strand_id
1 'polypeptide(L)'
;MLDRVNRERLERRYRMILSWRDKARAVRDGARKARDFDLPPGLPADRAPAWFEKQAQLAEETLAEIRGKLAQRREKAQDHVRVAAHRQSRLPALVSGGKMTPVQANEENRRLQREIETQGAEATLCGALLAAEKAEDLGARIDLPLVRYFKEIERFASQEEDSEGEEKPRIPARPAPAPPVPKPVAQKKSGDWFPASWTRSDRYAVGIAAVLVFSVIALAVYFLQFSGGVKFDLLPGPQGVWRLVCENGSPKELRVGFGAGGAAPQTYTVILEYASAGEGAFQRVKDIDRVWIYRGPAADGDSVPVPPRMGAEWQLNLNSVSTPEPFETLRVRVLSPAGRVLLEERVSGAFPAQPSS
;
A
#
# COMPACT_ATOMS: atom_id res chain seq x y z
N MET A 1 -16.06 -15.90 3.76
CA MET A 1 -14.93 -16.57 3.08
C MET A 1 -13.75 -15.63 3.16
N LEU A 2 -12.62 -16.06 3.74
CA LEU A 2 -11.34 -15.42 3.40
C LEU A 2 -11.22 -15.47 1.88
N ASP A 3 -10.96 -14.32 1.26
CA ASP A 3 -10.70 -14.29 -0.17
C ASP A 3 -9.57 -15.27 -0.46
N ARG A 4 -9.76 -16.14 -1.45
CA ARG A 4 -8.80 -17.18 -1.84
C ARG A 4 -7.42 -16.56 -2.07
N VAL A 5 -7.40 -15.34 -2.58
CA VAL A 5 -6.21 -14.53 -2.80
C VAL A 5 -5.47 -14.23 -1.48
N ASN A 6 -6.18 -13.85 -0.42
CA ASN A 6 -5.57 -13.53 0.87
C ASN A 6 -5.00 -14.78 1.56
N ARG A 7 -5.66 -15.93 1.41
CA ARG A 7 -5.12 -17.21 1.87
C ARG A 7 -3.82 -17.57 1.16
N GLU A 8 -3.81 -17.54 -0.17
CA GLU A 8 -2.64 -17.88 -0.98
C GLU A 8 -1.47 -16.91 -0.69
N ARG A 9 -1.75 -15.63 -0.42
CA ARG A 9 -0.75 -14.64 0.01
C ARG A 9 -0.15 -14.97 1.36
N LEU A 10 -0.97 -15.24 2.38
CA LEU A 10 -0.50 -15.57 3.73
C LEU A 10 0.35 -16.84 3.72
N GLU A 11 -0.10 -17.89 3.04
CA GLU A 11 0.65 -19.15 2.87
C GLU A 11 2.00 -18.89 2.17
N ARG A 12 2.01 -18.10 1.09
CA ARG A 12 3.23 -17.76 0.35
C ARG A 12 4.20 -16.91 1.18
N ARG A 13 3.69 -15.94 1.95
CA ARG A 13 4.48 -15.09 2.85
C ARG A 13 5.15 -15.95 3.92
N TYR A 14 4.39 -16.82 4.58
CA TYR A 14 4.94 -17.71 5.60
C TYR A 14 5.97 -18.69 5.02
N ARG A 15 5.69 -19.29 3.85
CA ARG A 15 6.65 -20.16 3.14
C ARG A 15 7.93 -19.42 2.76
N MET A 16 7.84 -18.13 2.41
CA MET A 16 9.00 -17.30 2.08
C MET A 16 9.89 -17.05 3.30
N ILE A 17 9.30 -16.80 4.48
CA ILE A 17 10.03 -16.64 5.74
C ILE A 17 10.75 -17.95 6.10
N LEU A 18 10.07 -19.10 6.00
CA LEU A 18 10.70 -20.40 6.22
C LEU A 18 11.86 -20.67 5.25
N SER A 19 11.68 -20.33 3.97
CA SER A 19 12.72 -20.48 2.94
C SER A 19 13.93 -19.58 3.22
N TRP A 20 13.70 -18.34 3.66
CA TRP A 20 14.74 -17.40 4.06
C TRP A 20 15.55 -17.93 5.23
N ARG A 21 14.87 -18.35 6.30
CA ARG A 21 15.49 -18.94 7.50
C ARG A 21 16.36 -20.15 7.15
N ASP A 22 15.80 -21.11 6.42
CA ASP A 22 16.51 -22.34 6.06
C ASP A 22 17.75 -22.04 5.21
N LYS A 23 17.63 -21.10 4.27
CA LYS A 23 18.76 -20.70 3.43
C LYS A 23 19.83 -19.94 4.22
N ALA A 24 19.45 -18.99 5.07
CA ALA A 24 20.38 -18.23 5.88
C ALA A 24 21.17 -19.15 6.83
N ARG A 25 20.49 -20.09 7.51
CA ARG A 25 21.13 -21.13 8.32
C ARG A 25 22.07 -22.00 7.49
N ALA A 26 21.62 -22.51 6.35
CA ALA A 26 22.43 -23.39 5.51
C ALA A 26 23.70 -22.71 4.99
N VAL A 27 23.64 -21.42 4.64
CA VAL A 27 24.81 -20.66 4.21
C VAL A 27 25.75 -20.34 5.37
N ARG A 28 25.21 -19.96 6.53
CA ARG A 28 25.98 -19.72 7.75
C ARG A 28 26.74 -20.97 8.21
N ASP A 29 26.06 -22.11 8.25
CA ASP A 29 26.61 -23.37 8.76
C ASP A 29 27.55 -24.06 7.73
N GLY A 30 27.74 -23.45 6.55
CA GLY A 30 28.57 -24.00 5.48
C GLY A 30 27.93 -25.17 4.71
N ALA A 31 26.70 -25.57 5.05
CA ALA A 31 25.96 -26.62 4.36
C ALA A 31 25.58 -26.25 2.91
N ARG A 32 25.53 -24.95 2.59
CA ARG A 32 25.30 -24.42 1.25
C ARG A 32 26.33 -23.33 0.94
N LYS A 33 26.98 -23.40 -0.22
CA LYS A 33 27.85 -22.30 -0.69
C LYS A 33 27.01 -21.06 -1.00
N ALA A 34 27.43 -19.91 -0.49
CA ALA A 34 26.87 -18.62 -0.88
C ALA A 34 27.13 -18.36 -2.37
N ARG A 35 26.15 -17.76 -3.05
CA ARG A 35 26.33 -17.24 -4.42
C ARG A 35 26.58 -15.74 -4.35
N ASP A 36 27.20 -15.17 -5.38
CA ASP A 36 27.57 -13.74 -5.40
C ASP A 36 26.37 -12.81 -5.16
N PHE A 37 25.21 -13.14 -5.70
CA PHE A 37 23.97 -12.38 -5.51
C PHE A 37 23.31 -12.59 -4.15
N ASP A 38 23.73 -13.58 -3.37
CA ASP A 38 23.26 -13.75 -1.99
C ASP A 38 23.90 -12.73 -1.05
N LEU A 39 24.94 -12.00 -1.49
CA LEU A 39 25.61 -10.96 -0.73
C LEU A 39 25.21 -9.56 -1.22
N PRO A 40 25.24 -8.54 -0.34
CA PRO A 40 25.15 -7.15 -0.77
C PRO A 40 26.28 -6.77 -1.74
N PRO A 41 26.01 -5.92 -2.74
CA PRO A 41 27.04 -5.46 -3.67
C PRO A 41 28.22 -4.81 -2.93
N GLY A 42 29.45 -5.25 -3.24
CA GLY A 42 30.67 -4.71 -2.65
C GLY A 42 30.94 -5.12 -1.20
N LEU A 43 30.21 -6.10 -0.64
CA LEU A 43 30.51 -6.60 0.70
C LEU A 43 31.86 -7.37 0.71
N PRO A 44 32.82 -6.98 1.57
CA PRO A 44 34.08 -7.71 1.72
C PRO A 44 33.88 -9.15 2.24
N ALA A 45 34.73 -10.08 1.78
CA ALA A 45 34.61 -11.52 2.11
C ALA A 45 34.78 -11.82 3.61
N ASP A 46 35.60 -11.05 4.31
CA ASP A 46 35.80 -11.12 5.77
C ASP A 46 34.54 -10.75 6.56
N ARG A 47 33.65 -9.94 5.99
CA ARG A 47 32.38 -9.51 6.61
C ARG A 47 31.18 -10.39 6.25
N ALA A 48 31.33 -11.29 5.28
CA ALA A 48 30.25 -12.18 4.84
C ALA A 48 29.69 -13.09 5.96
N PRO A 49 30.50 -13.72 6.83
CA PRO A 49 29.97 -14.56 7.92
C PRO A 49 29.07 -13.82 8.90
N ALA A 50 29.49 -12.62 9.34
CA ALA A 50 28.70 -11.77 10.24
C ALA A 50 27.39 -11.33 9.58
N TRP A 51 27.40 -11.11 8.26
CA TRP A 51 26.19 -10.77 7.51
C TRP A 51 25.21 -11.95 7.44
N PHE A 52 25.69 -13.18 7.19
CA PHE A 52 24.82 -14.38 7.19
C PHE A 52 24.21 -14.67 8.56
N GLU A 53 24.97 -14.49 9.64
CA GLU A 53 24.45 -14.61 11.01
C GLU A 53 23.32 -13.61 11.26
N LYS A 54 23.51 -12.34 10.86
CA LYS A 54 22.45 -11.32 10.96
C LYS A 54 21.21 -11.67 10.15
N GLN A 55 21.38 -12.23 8.94
CA GLN A 55 20.24 -12.69 8.13
C GLN A 55 19.49 -13.86 8.79
N ALA A 56 20.20 -14.80 9.40
CA ALA A 56 19.58 -15.91 10.12
C ALA A 56 18.79 -15.40 11.33
N GLN A 57 19.35 -14.48 12.12
CA GLN A 57 18.67 -13.86 13.26
C GLN A 57 17.41 -13.11 12.84
N LEU A 58 17.50 -12.25 11.81
CA LEU A 58 16.34 -11.52 11.30
C LEU A 58 15.23 -12.45 10.78
N ALA A 59 15.59 -13.54 10.11
CA ALA A 59 14.62 -14.53 9.65
C ALA A 59 13.91 -15.25 10.82
N GLU A 60 14.63 -15.56 11.90
CA GLU A 60 14.02 -16.12 13.11
C GLU A 60 13.08 -15.14 13.82
N GLU A 61 13.51 -13.90 14.00
CA GLU A 61 12.70 -12.85 14.63
C GLU A 61 11.40 -12.63 13.84
N THR A 62 11.51 -12.53 12.52
CA THR A 62 10.35 -12.39 11.62
C THR A 62 9.43 -13.62 11.70
N LEU A 63 10.00 -14.83 11.79
CA LEU A 63 9.22 -16.06 11.94
C LEU A 63 8.50 -16.14 13.29
N ALA A 64 9.17 -15.73 14.38
CA ALA A 64 8.57 -15.69 15.71
C ALA A 64 7.42 -14.67 15.76
N GLU A 65 7.60 -13.49 15.16
CA GLU A 65 6.56 -12.46 15.08
C GLU A 65 5.33 -12.98 14.33
N ILE A 66 5.51 -13.56 13.14
CA ILE A 66 4.36 -14.05 12.37
C ILE A 66 3.68 -15.26 13.03
N ARG A 67 4.43 -16.12 13.73
CA ARG A 67 3.84 -17.21 14.54
C ARG A 67 2.99 -16.67 15.68
N GLY A 68 3.44 -15.60 16.36
CA GLY A 68 2.63 -14.90 17.36
C GLY A 68 1.33 -14.37 16.78
N LYS A 69 1.40 -13.67 15.63
CA LYS A 69 0.23 -13.15 14.91
C LYS A 69 -0.73 -14.27 14.47
N LEU A 70 -0.22 -15.37 13.93
CA LEU A 70 -1.02 -16.52 13.50
C LEU A 70 -1.69 -17.24 14.68
N ALA A 71 -1.00 -17.37 15.82
CA ALA A 71 -1.57 -17.97 17.04
C ALA A 71 -2.75 -17.13 17.55
N GLN A 72 -2.58 -15.81 17.60
CA GLN A 72 -3.65 -14.89 18.00
C GLN A 72 -4.84 -14.91 17.02
N ARG A 73 -4.57 -14.92 15.70
CA ARG A 73 -5.62 -15.04 14.68
C ARG A 73 -6.39 -16.36 14.81
N ARG A 74 -5.68 -17.48 15.01
CA ARG A 74 -6.28 -18.80 15.23
C ARG A 74 -7.19 -18.81 16.45
N GLU A 75 -6.72 -18.31 17.59
CA GLU A 75 -7.50 -18.28 18.84
C GLU A 75 -8.77 -17.44 18.67
N LYS A 76 -8.64 -16.23 18.10
CA LYS A 76 -9.78 -15.36 17.82
C LYS A 76 -10.81 -16.03 16.91
N ALA A 77 -10.36 -16.69 15.84
CA ALA A 77 -11.25 -17.41 14.92
C ALA A 77 -11.94 -18.61 15.62
N GLN A 78 -11.22 -19.36 16.46
CA GLN A 78 -11.80 -20.46 17.26
C GLN A 78 -12.85 -19.94 18.25
N ASP A 79 -12.63 -18.80 18.88
CA ASP A 79 -13.60 -18.20 19.79
C ASP A 79 -14.85 -17.71 19.07
N HIS A 80 -14.70 -17.13 17.87
CA HIS A 80 -15.85 -16.79 17.02
C HIS A 80 -16.67 -18.04 16.66
N VAL A 81 -16.01 -19.14 16.29
CA VAL A 81 -16.69 -20.43 16.03
C VAL A 81 -17.43 -20.93 17.27
N ARG A 82 -16.80 -20.91 18.46
CA ARG A 82 -17.43 -21.35 19.71
C ARG A 82 -18.68 -20.52 20.03
N VAL A 83 -18.60 -19.19 19.90
CA VAL A 83 -19.72 -18.28 20.16
C VAL A 83 -20.84 -18.50 19.14
N ALA A 84 -20.52 -18.63 17.85
CA ALA A 84 -21.50 -18.89 16.81
C ALA A 84 -22.19 -20.25 16.99
N ALA A 85 -21.44 -21.31 17.29
CA ALA A 85 -21.99 -22.65 17.58
C ALA A 85 -22.88 -22.65 18.83
N HIS A 86 -22.49 -21.92 19.89
CA HIS A 86 -23.32 -21.75 21.07
C HIS A 86 -24.62 -20.96 20.79
N ARG A 87 -24.57 -19.95 19.91
CA ARG A 87 -25.79 -19.25 19.47
C ARG A 87 -26.69 -20.17 18.65
N GLN A 88 -26.11 -20.96 17.76
CA GLN A 88 -26.81 -21.91 16.90
C GLN A 88 -27.58 -22.94 17.75
N SER A 89 -26.96 -23.50 18.80
CA SER A 89 -27.59 -24.48 19.69
C SER A 89 -28.74 -23.91 20.53
N ARG A 90 -28.82 -22.58 20.69
CA ARG A 90 -29.90 -21.90 21.43
C ARG A 90 -31.09 -21.51 20.55
N LEU A 91 -30.96 -21.56 19.22
CA LEU A 91 -32.06 -21.21 18.30
C LEU A 91 -33.34 -22.03 18.53
N PRO A 92 -33.28 -23.37 18.72
CA PRO A 92 -34.49 -24.15 18.98
C PRO A 92 -35.24 -23.72 20.25
N ALA A 93 -34.50 -23.38 21.32
CA ALA A 93 -35.06 -22.90 22.58
C ALA A 93 -35.72 -21.52 22.45
N LEU A 94 -35.21 -20.66 21.56
CA LEU A 94 -35.80 -19.35 21.27
C LEU A 94 -37.11 -19.48 20.47
N VAL A 95 -37.19 -20.46 19.57
CA VAL A 95 -38.41 -20.79 18.83
C VAL A 95 -39.46 -21.38 19.76
N SER A 96 -39.10 -22.37 20.58
CA SER A 96 -40.04 -22.97 21.55
C SER A 96 -40.54 -21.97 22.60
N GLY A 97 -39.70 -20.98 22.95
CA GLY A 97 -40.05 -19.91 23.87
C GLY A 97 -40.82 -18.74 23.24
N GLY A 98 -41.19 -18.82 21.96
CA GLY A 98 -41.96 -17.79 21.25
C GLY A 98 -41.22 -16.46 21.04
N LYS A 99 -39.91 -16.40 21.31
CA LYS A 99 -39.08 -15.20 21.17
C LYS A 99 -38.59 -14.97 19.74
N MET A 100 -38.71 -15.98 18.89
CA MET A 100 -38.27 -15.96 17.50
C MET A 100 -39.19 -16.84 16.65
N THR A 101 -39.49 -16.40 15.43
CA THR A 101 -40.26 -17.24 14.49
C THR A 101 -39.39 -18.33 13.87
N PRO A 102 -39.96 -19.47 13.42
CA PRO A 102 -39.19 -20.53 12.75
C PRO A 102 -38.44 -20.05 11.50
N VAL A 103 -39.01 -19.09 10.76
CA VAL A 103 -38.39 -18.50 9.56
C VAL A 103 -37.13 -17.71 9.95
N GLN A 104 -37.24 -16.83 10.94
CA GLN A 104 -36.10 -16.05 11.46
C GLN A 104 -35.01 -16.96 12.05
N ALA A 105 -35.39 -18.03 12.75
CA ALA A 105 -34.44 -19.00 13.28
C ALA A 105 -33.68 -19.74 12.17
N ASN A 106 -34.35 -20.10 11.07
CA ASN A 106 -33.71 -20.74 9.93
C ASN A 106 -32.76 -19.79 9.18
N GLU A 107 -33.11 -18.52 9.03
CA GLU A 107 -32.23 -17.49 8.46
C GLU A 107 -30.99 -17.26 9.31
N GLU A 108 -31.17 -17.09 10.64
CA GLU A 108 -30.05 -16.93 11.57
C GLU A 108 -29.18 -18.18 11.62
N ASN A 109 -29.78 -19.38 11.54
CA ASN A 109 -29.04 -20.63 11.47
C ASN A 109 -28.14 -20.67 10.23
N ARG A 110 -28.67 -20.33 9.05
CA ARG A 110 -27.87 -20.25 7.81
C ARG A 110 -26.74 -19.23 7.91
N ARG A 111 -26.99 -18.08 8.55
CA ARG A 111 -25.98 -17.05 8.77
C ARG A 111 -24.86 -17.54 9.69
N LEU A 112 -25.23 -18.12 10.84
CA LEU A 112 -24.27 -18.68 11.81
C LEU A 112 -23.46 -19.83 11.21
N GLN A 113 -24.09 -20.69 10.41
CA GLN A 113 -23.40 -21.78 9.71
C GLN A 113 -22.29 -21.25 8.80
N ARG A 114 -22.56 -20.23 7.98
CA ARG A 114 -21.55 -19.59 7.12
C ARG A 114 -20.43 -18.92 7.92
N GLU A 115 -20.76 -18.34 9.07
CA GLU A 115 -19.78 -17.74 9.98
C GLU A 115 -18.87 -18.81 10.58
N ILE A 116 -19.43 -19.92 11.06
CA ILE A 116 -18.69 -21.09 11.57
C ILE A 116 -17.79 -21.67 10.49
N GLU A 117 -18.28 -21.86 9.27
CA GLU A 117 -17.49 -22.39 8.16
C GLU A 117 -16.32 -21.46 7.80
N THR A 118 -16.58 -20.14 7.72
CA THR A 118 -15.55 -19.17 7.38
C THR A 118 -14.47 -19.07 8.46
N GLN A 119 -14.88 -18.91 9.72
CA GLN A 119 -13.95 -18.76 10.84
C GLN A 119 -13.25 -20.09 11.16
N GLY A 120 -13.95 -21.23 10.96
CA GLY A 120 -13.36 -22.56 11.06
C GLY A 120 -12.25 -22.76 10.03
N ALA A 121 -12.49 -22.39 8.76
CA ALA A 121 -11.47 -22.47 7.72
C ALA A 121 -10.25 -21.59 8.03
N GLU A 122 -10.44 -20.40 8.58
CA GLU A 122 -9.36 -19.51 9.02
C GLU A 122 -8.53 -20.13 10.16
N ALA A 123 -9.20 -20.69 11.17
CA ALA A 123 -8.53 -21.36 12.28
C ALA A 123 -7.73 -22.57 11.81
N THR A 124 -8.29 -23.38 10.90
CA THR A 124 -7.60 -24.52 10.29
C THR A 124 -6.38 -24.07 9.49
N LEU A 125 -6.50 -23.01 8.68
CA LEU A 125 -5.38 -22.45 7.92
C LEU A 125 -4.25 -21.99 8.85
N CYS A 126 -4.56 -21.18 9.86
CA CYS A 126 -3.56 -20.71 10.82
C CYS A 126 -2.93 -21.88 11.58
N GLY A 127 -3.71 -22.90 11.92
CA GLY A 127 -3.21 -24.14 12.53
C GLY A 127 -2.23 -24.89 11.64
N ALA A 128 -2.54 -25.05 10.36
CA ALA A 128 -1.66 -25.70 9.39
C ALA A 128 -0.35 -24.94 9.20
N LEU A 129 -0.40 -23.61 9.12
CA LEU A 129 0.80 -22.77 9.02
C LEU A 129 1.67 -22.84 10.28
N LEU A 130 1.06 -22.81 11.46
CA LEU A 130 1.80 -22.95 12.72
C LEU A 130 2.48 -24.32 12.87
N ALA A 131 1.86 -25.38 12.33
CA ALA A 131 2.41 -26.73 12.35
C ALA A 131 3.56 -26.92 11.34
N ALA A 132 3.62 -26.11 10.28
CA ALA A 132 4.70 -26.18 9.31
C ALA A 132 6.04 -25.72 9.92
N GLU A 133 7.00 -26.63 9.92
CA GLU A 133 8.35 -26.37 10.41
C GLU A 133 9.27 -25.97 9.27
N LYS A 134 9.08 -26.52 8.07
CA LYS A 134 9.91 -26.32 6.88
C LYS A 134 9.09 -25.75 5.73
N ALA A 135 9.77 -25.09 4.80
CA ALA A 135 9.09 -24.53 3.63
C ALA A 135 8.44 -25.64 2.77
N GLU A 136 9.08 -26.82 2.73
CA GLU A 136 8.62 -28.04 2.06
C GLU A 136 7.22 -28.49 2.50
N ASP A 137 6.86 -28.26 3.77
CA ASP A 137 5.56 -28.63 4.32
C ASP A 137 4.41 -27.83 3.67
N LEU A 138 4.74 -26.70 3.05
CA LEU A 138 3.81 -25.77 2.38
C LEU A 138 4.06 -25.70 0.87
N GLY A 139 4.77 -26.68 0.31
CA GLY A 139 5.16 -26.76 -1.10
C GLY A 139 6.64 -26.48 -1.33
N ALA A 140 7.04 -26.13 -2.55
CA ALA A 140 8.47 -25.99 -2.87
C ALA A 140 9.12 -24.78 -2.17
N ARG A 141 10.41 -24.93 -1.81
CA ARG A 141 11.25 -23.82 -1.34
C ARG A 141 11.29 -22.69 -2.35
N ILE A 142 11.16 -21.46 -1.86
CA ILE A 142 11.30 -20.26 -2.68
C ILE A 142 12.77 -19.82 -2.58
N ASP A 143 13.57 -20.04 -3.63
CA ASP A 143 14.98 -19.61 -3.67
C ASP A 143 15.10 -18.20 -4.26
N LEU A 144 15.19 -17.19 -3.38
CA LEU A 144 15.48 -15.81 -3.74
C LEU A 144 16.87 -15.43 -3.23
N PRO A 145 17.56 -14.44 -3.84
CA PRO A 145 18.76 -13.85 -3.25
C PRO A 145 18.54 -13.46 -1.78
N LEU A 146 19.48 -13.76 -0.86
CA LEU A 146 19.29 -13.47 0.57
C LEU A 146 18.94 -11.99 0.84
N VAL A 147 19.54 -11.07 0.09
CA VAL A 147 19.28 -9.62 0.13
C VAL A 147 17.84 -9.22 -0.23
N ARG A 148 17.06 -10.11 -0.87
CA ARG A 148 15.71 -9.80 -1.37
C ARG A 148 14.58 -10.30 -0.48
N TYR A 149 14.79 -11.32 0.36
CA TYR A 149 13.70 -11.93 1.12
C TYR A 149 12.94 -10.92 1.96
N PHE A 150 13.65 -10.14 2.78
CA PHE A 150 13.02 -9.17 3.67
C PHE A 150 12.10 -8.19 2.91
N LYS A 151 12.59 -7.60 1.82
CA LYS A 151 11.83 -6.66 0.98
C LYS A 151 10.59 -7.32 0.34
N GLU A 152 10.72 -8.55 -0.15
CA GLU A 152 9.56 -9.26 -0.73
C GLU A 152 8.54 -9.66 0.34
N ILE A 153 8.99 -10.06 1.55
CA ILE A 153 8.11 -10.35 2.69
C ILE A 153 7.33 -9.10 3.12
N GLU A 154 8.00 -7.94 3.21
CA GLU A 154 7.36 -6.66 3.52
C GLU A 154 6.35 -6.24 2.44
N ARG A 155 6.66 -6.47 1.17
CA ARG A 155 5.73 -6.20 0.06
C ARG A 155 4.44 -7.01 0.16
N PHE A 156 4.51 -8.26 0.60
CA PHE A 156 3.31 -9.06 0.85
C PHE A 156 2.55 -8.58 2.10
N ALA A 157 3.26 -8.05 3.11
CA ALA A 157 2.66 -7.52 4.33
C ALA A 157 1.84 -6.24 4.08
N SER A 158 2.39 -5.27 3.33
CA SER A 158 1.70 -4.00 3.04
C SER A 158 0.42 -4.21 2.22
N GLN A 159 0.42 -5.22 1.35
CA GLN A 159 -0.77 -5.59 0.57
C GLN A 159 -1.86 -6.31 1.38
N GLU A 160 -1.55 -6.86 2.56
CA GLU A 160 -2.53 -7.44 3.49
C GLU A 160 -3.22 -6.33 4.31
N GLU A 161 -2.47 -5.32 4.77
CA GLU A 161 -3.02 -4.20 5.54
C GLU A 161 -3.99 -3.33 4.71
N ASP A 162 -3.72 -3.16 3.41
CA ASP A 162 -4.62 -2.46 2.48
C ASP A 162 -5.95 -3.23 2.22
N SER A 163 -6.00 -4.54 2.51
CA SER A 163 -7.20 -5.39 2.34
C SER A 163 -7.98 -5.67 3.63
N GLU A 164 -7.37 -5.48 4.81
CA GLU A 164 -8.00 -5.74 6.12
C GLU A 164 -8.64 -4.48 6.76
N GLY A 165 -8.64 -3.33 6.07
CA GLY A 165 -9.12 -2.02 6.55
C GLY A 165 -10.63 -1.83 6.77
N GLU A 166 -11.43 -2.88 6.95
CA GLU A 166 -12.81 -2.78 7.48
C GLU A 166 -12.81 -3.06 8.99
N GLU A 167 -12.62 -2.00 9.78
CA GLU A 167 -12.45 -2.07 11.24
C GLU A 167 -13.79 -2.37 11.96
N LYS A 168 -13.88 -3.51 12.67
CA LYS A 168 -14.98 -3.80 13.62
C LYS A 168 -14.75 -3.05 14.95
N PRO A 169 -15.79 -2.45 15.57
CA PRO A 169 -15.62 -1.65 16.79
C PRO A 169 -15.19 -2.49 18.00
N ARG A 170 -14.21 -2.00 18.77
CA ARG A 170 -13.80 -2.57 20.06
C ARG A 170 -14.78 -2.18 21.17
N ILE A 171 -15.28 -3.17 21.90
CA ILE A 171 -16.06 -2.99 23.14
C ILE A 171 -15.07 -2.79 24.30
N PRO A 172 -15.17 -1.72 25.11
CA PRO A 172 -14.27 -1.52 26.23
C PRO A 172 -14.60 -2.46 27.41
N ALA A 173 -13.54 -2.93 28.08
CA ALA A 173 -13.60 -3.79 29.26
C ALA A 173 -14.16 -3.05 30.50
N ARG A 174 -14.88 -3.79 31.35
CA ARG A 174 -15.56 -3.30 32.56
C ARG A 174 -14.55 -3.05 33.70
N PRO A 175 -14.52 -1.88 34.38
CA PRO A 175 -13.74 -1.70 35.60
C PRO A 175 -14.48 -2.18 36.85
N ALA A 176 -13.73 -2.68 37.84
CA ALA A 176 -14.18 -3.01 39.20
C ALA A 176 -14.46 -1.73 40.04
N PRO A 177 -15.31 -1.80 41.09
CA PRO A 177 -15.87 -0.60 41.73
C PRO A 177 -14.94 0.01 42.78
N ALA A 178 -14.93 1.35 42.85
CA ALA A 178 -14.33 2.13 43.93
C ALA A 178 -15.34 3.19 44.45
N PRO A 179 -15.16 3.71 45.68
CA PRO A 179 -16.23 4.12 46.61
C PRO A 179 -16.88 5.49 46.33
N PRO A 180 -18.00 5.85 46.99
CA PRO A 180 -18.85 6.95 46.56
C PRO A 180 -18.38 8.29 47.11
N VAL A 181 -18.31 9.31 46.24
CA VAL A 181 -18.23 10.73 46.64
C VAL A 181 -19.05 11.58 45.65
N PRO A 182 -19.50 12.79 46.03
CA PRO A 182 -20.89 13.17 46.16
C PRO A 182 -21.45 13.83 44.88
N LYS A 183 -22.78 13.79 44.73
CA LYS A 183 -23.50 14.36 43.58
C LYS A 183 -23.34 15.88 43.49
N PRO A 184 -23.03 16.44 42.31
CA PRO A 184 -23.33 17.84 42.03
C PRO A 184 -24.74 18.01 41.44
N VAL A 185 -25.39 19.00 42.05
CA VAL A 185 -26.57 19.79 41.70
C VAL A 185 -27.01 19.75 40.23
N ALA A 186 -28.31 19.54 40.06
CA ALA A 186 -29.01 19.48 38.78
C ALA A 186 -28.93 20.82 38.01
N GLN A 187 -28.39 20.76 36.78
CA GLN A 187 -28.54 21.82 35.79
C GLN A 187 -29.76 21.56 34.90
N LYS A 188 -30.52 22.64 34.68
CA LYS A 188 -31.74 22.72 33.85
C LYS A 188 -31.49 22.16 32.44
N LYS A 189 -32.38 21.27 32.00
CA LYS A 189 -32.44 20.72 30.64
C LYS A 189 -32.72 21.83 29.62
N SER A 190 -31.76 22.06 28.72
CA SER A 190 -32.01 22.66 27.42
C SER A 190 -32.79 21.69 26.54
N GLY A 191 -33.57 22.25 25.60
CA GLY A 191 -34.65 21.59 24.86
C GLY A 191 -34.31 20.20 24.31
N ASP A 192 -35.21 19.26 24.59
CA ASP A 192 -35.16 17.89 24.09
C ASP A 192 -35.32 17.91 22.55
N TRP A 193 -34.20 17.86 21.83
CA TRP A 193 -34.12 17.66 20.36
C TRP A 193 -34.58 16.26 19.94
N PHE A 194 -34.87 15.39 20.91
CA PHE A 194 -35.26 14.01 20.73
C PHE A 194 -36.67 13.75 21.27
N PRO A 195 -37.47 12.91 20.59
CA PRO A 195 -38.81 12.55 21.05
C PRO A 195 -38.83 12.08 22.50
N ALA A 196 -39.87 12.46 23.25
CA ALA A 196 -40.04 12.08 24.65
C ALA A 196 -40.18 10.55 24.86
N SER A 197 -40.52 9.81 23.79
CA SER A 197 -40.67 8.35 23.77
C SER A 197 -39.36 7.57 23.67
N TRP A 198 -38.23 8.25 23.42
CA TRP A 198 -36.95 7.58 23.24
C TRP A 198 -36.26 7.29 24.57
N THR A 199 -35.90 6.03 24.76
CA THR A 199 -35.12 5.60 25.92
C THR A 199 -33.72 6.21 25.88
N ARG A 200 -33.03 6.28 27.02
CA ARG A 200 -31.65 6.82 27.07
C ARG A 200 -30.72 6.09 26.10
N SER A 201 -30.90 4.78 25.92
CA SER A 201 -30.16 3.97 24.96
C SER A 201 -30.39 4.39 23.50
N ASP A 202 -31.62 4.75 23.12
CA ASP A 202 -31.94 5.16 21.74
C ASP A 202 -31.27 6.49 21.39
N ARG A 203 -31.25 7.42 22.35
CA ARG A 203 -30.57 8.71 22.19
C ARG A 203 -29.06 8.55 22.03
N TYR A 204 -28.45 7.63 22.78
CA TYR A 204 -27.02 7.30 22.61
C TYR A 204 -26.74 6.59 21.29
N ALA A 205 -27.59 5.64 20.88
CA ALA A 205 -27.43 4.93 19.62
C ALA A 205 -27.47 5.89 18.41
N VAL A 206 -28.40 6.84 18.43
CA VAL A 206 -28.53 7.86 17.36
C VAL A 206 -27.37 8.85 17.40
N GLY A 207 -26.91 9.26 18.59
CA GLY A 207 -25.70 10.08 18.72
C GLY A 207 -24.47 9.40 18.16
N ILE A 208 -24.27 8.11 18.45
CA ILE A 208 -23.16 7.31 17.92
C ILE A 208 -23.31 7.15 16.40
N ALA A 209 -24.51 6.87 15.89
CA ALA A 209 -24.76 6.77 14.46
C ALA A 209 -24.44 8.08 13.73
N ALA A 210 -24.83 9.23 14.28
CA ALA A 210 -24.51 10.53 13.71
C ALA A 210 -22.99 10.76 13.65
N VAL A 211 -22.26 10.47 14.74
CA VAL A 211 -20.80 10.58 14.77
C VAL A 211 -20.14 9.67 13.75
N LEU A 212 -20.62 8.43 13.59
CA LEU A 212 -20.10 7.50 12.58
C LEU A 212 -20.34 8.02 11.16
N VAL A 213 -21.54 8.53 10.86
CA VAL A 213 -21.84 9.10 9.55
C VAL A 213 -20.94 10.31 9.27
N PHE A 214 -20.79 11.23 10.22
CA PHE A 214 -19.87 12.37 10.06
C PHE A 214 -18.42 11.93 9.88
N SER A 215 -17.99 10.88 10.58
CA SER A 215 -16.62 10.34 10.46
C SER A 215 -16.39 9.70 9.09
N VAL A 216 -17.35 8.94 8.57
CA VAL A 216 -17.29 8.36 7.22
C VAL A 216 -17.28 9.47 6.16
N ILE A 217 -18.10 10.50 6.32
CA ILE A 217 -18.10 11.66 5.41
C ILE A 217 -16.75 12.38 5.47
N ALA A 218 -16.21 12.63 6.66
CA ALA A 218 -14.91 13.28 6.83
C ALA A 218 -13.78 12.45 6.19
N LEU A 219 -13.82 11.13 6.35
CA LEU A 219 -12.87 10.21 5.73
C LEU A 219 -13.01 10.21 4.20
N ALA A 220 -14.24 10.14 3.68
CA ALA A 220 -14.50 10.21 2.25
C ALA A 220 -14.04 11.56 1.66
N VAL A 221 -14.29 12.67 2.35
CA VAL A 221 -13.79 14.01 1.96
C VAL A 221 -12.26 14.03 2.01
N TYR A 222 -11.64 13.40 3.01
CA TYR A 222 -10.19 13.32 3.09
C TYR A 222 -9.60 12.52 1.92
N PHE A 223 -10.12 11.33 1.60
CA PHE A 223 -9.68 10.58 0.43
C PHE A 223 -9.93 11.36 -0.86
N LEU A 224 -11.11 11.96 -1.01
CA LEU A 224 -11.43 12.79 -2.17
C LEU A 224 -10.60 14.06 -2.29
N GLN A 225 -9.97 14.56 -1.22
CA GLN A 225 -9.14 15.77 -1.26
C GLN A 225 -7.63 15.50 -1.22
N PHE A 226 -7.22 14.33 -0.71
CA PHE A 226 -5.82 14.04 -0.39
C PHE A 226 -5.34 12.67 -0.89
N SER A 227 -6.20 11.76 -1.36
CA SER A 227 -5.77 10.47 -1.93
C SER A 227 -5.62 10.57 -3.44
N GLY A 228 -4.37 10.53 -3.91
CA GLY A 228 -4.05 10.61 -5.31
C GLY A 228 -2.59 10.97 -5.53
N GLY A 229 -1.82 10.07 -6.13
CA GLY A 229 -0.43 10.32 -6.50
C GLY A 229 -0.34 10.90 -7.91
N VAL A 230 0.65 11.75 -8.15
CA VAL A 230 1.02 12.16 -9.52
C VAL A 230 2.19 11.29 -9.95
N LYS A 231 2.04 10.64 -11.10
CA LYS A 231 3.07 9.77 -11.67
C LYS A 231 3.55 10.34 -13.00
N PHE A 232 4.85 10.27 -13.25
CA PHE A 232 5.46 10.59 -14.54
C PHE A 232 6.26 9.40 -15.02
N ASP A 233 6.00 8.98 -16.26
CA ASP A 233 6.76 7.93 -16.95
C ASP A 233 7.29 8.50 -18.27
N LEU A 234 8.52 8.14 -18.63
CA LEU A 234 9.10 8.47 -19.93
C LEU A 234 9.27 7.15 -20.71
N LEU A 235 8.65 7.09 -21.90
CA LEU A 235 8.55 5.87 -22.69
C LEU A 235 9.19 6.07 -24.07
N PRO A 236 10.00 5.12 -24.58
CA PRO A 236 10.52 5.18 -25.93
C PRO A 236 9.40 4.91 -26.94
N GLY A 237 9.34 5.73 -27.99
CA GLY A 237 8.42 5.59 -29.12
C GLY A 237 9.14 5.23 -30.42
N PRO A 238 8.38 4.97 -31.50
CA PRO A 238 8.96 4.69 -32.81
C PRO A 238 9.71 5.91 -33.37
N GLN A 239 10.73 5.67 -34.20
CA GLN A 239 11.50 6.70 -34.93
C GLN A 239 12.27 7.72 -34.06
N GLY A 240 12.68 7.34 -32.84
CA GLY A 240 13.47 8.21 -31.97
C GLY A 240 12.66 9.29 -31.25
N VAL A 241 11.33 9.19 -31.29
CA VAL A 241 10.42 10.04 -30.51
C VAL A 241 10.24 9.45 -29.12
N TRP A 242 10.35 10.27 -28.09
CA TRP A 242 10.10 9.88 -26.70
C TRP A 242 8.76 10.44 -26.23
N ARG A 243 8.09 9.75 -25.31
CA ARG A 243 6.78 10.13 -24.79
C ARG A 243 6.85 10.29 -23.29
N LEU A 244 6.59 11.50 -22.80
CA LEU A 244 6.40 11.76 -21.38
C LEU A 244 4.90 11.64 -21.07
N VAL A 245 4.55 10.75 -20.17
CA VAL A 245 3.18 10.51 -19.72
C VAL A 245 3.06 10.97 -18.28
N CYS A 246 2.10 11.86 -18.00
CA CYS A 246 1.70 12.25 -16.66
C CYS A 246 0.35 11.61 -16.35
N GLU A 247 0.26 10.88 -15.24
CA GLU A 247 -1.00 10.40 -14.68
C GLU A 247 -1.33 11.23 -13.44
N ASN A 248 -2.38 12.04 -13.54
CA ASN A 248 -2.86 12.84 -12.41
C ASN A 248 -3.86 12.02 -11.58
N GLY A 249 -3.39 11.26 -10.59
CA GLY A 249 -4.27 10.61 -9.62
C GLY A 249 -4.87 11.57 -8.59
N SER A 250 -4.37 12.81 -8.51
CA SER A 250 -4.80 13.82 -7.54
C SER A 250 -6.21 14.34 -7.84
N PRO A 251 -6.99 14.71 -6.82
CA PRO A 251 -8.28 15.38 -6.99
C PRO A 251 -8.16 16.86 -7.41
N LYS A 252 -6.95 17.39 -7.50
CA LYS A 252 -6.68 18.78 -7.92
C LYS A 252 -6.16 18.81 -9.35
N GLU A 253 -6.51 19.86 -10.08
CA GLU A 253 -5.85 20.17 -11.34
C GLU A 253 -4.39 20.48 -11.06
N LEU A 254 -3.50 19.88 -11.83
CA LEU A 254 -2.07 20.17 -11.79
C LEU A 254 -1.63 20.84 -13.08
N ARG A 255 -0.52 21.55 -13.04
CA ARG A 255 0.06 22.19 -14.22
C ARG A 255 1.42 21.58 -14.50
N VAL A 256 1.71 21.29 -15.77
CA VAL A 256 3.04 20.82 -16.20
C VAL A 256 3.63 21.86 -17.13
N GLY A 257 4.76 22.45 -16.72
CA GLY A 257 5.52 23.43 -17.50
C GLY A 257 6.87 22.89 -17.92
N PHE A 258 7.38 23.39 -19.05
CA PHE A 258 8.70 23.03 -19.57
C PHE A 258 9.66 24.21 -19.38
N GLY A 259 10.84 23.97 -18.81
CA GLY A 259 11.88 25.00 -18.66
C GLY A 259 12.01 25.61 -17.27
N ALA A 260 12.51 26.84 -17.19
CA ALA A 260 12.85 27.48 -15.93
C ALA A 260 11.61 28.05 -15.22
N GLY A 261 10.92 27.18 -14.47
CA GLY A 261 10.07 27.51 -13.33
C GLY A 261 8.98 28.55 -13.58
N GLY A 262 7.82 28.09 -14.02
CA GLY A 262 6.61 28.91 -13.96
C GLY A 262 6.30 29.28 -12.51
N ALA A 263 6.12 30.59 -12.25
CA ALA A 263 5.80 31.16 -10.93
C ALA A 263 4.42 30.74 -10.36
N ALA A 264 3.73 29.81 -11.03
CA ALA A 264 2.37 29.39 -10.70
C ALA A 264 2.36 28.26 -9.65
N PRO A 265 1.47 28.32 -8.63
CA PRO A 265 1.34 27.28 -7.62
C PRO A 265 0.95 25.93 -8.25
N GLN A 266 1.49 24.84 -7.71
CA GLN A 266 1.24 23.46 -8.18
C GLN A 266 1.73 23.12 -9.60
N THR A 267 2.74 23.85 -10.08
CA THR A 267 3.39 23.56 -11.37
C THR A 267 4.52 22.53 -11.21
N TYR A 268 4.38 21.39 -11.88
CA TYR A 268 5.44 20.43 -12.09
C TYR A 268 6.32 20.92 -13.23
N THR A 269 7.64 20.89 -13.03
CA THR A 269 8.60 21.45 -13.98
C THR A 269 9.38 20.33 -14.65
N VAL A 270 9.31 20.24 -15.97
CA VAL A 270 10.11 19.33 -16.78
C VAL A 270 11.36 20.05 -17.26
N ILE A 271 12.52 19.46 -16.99
CA ILE A 271 13.83 19.98 -17.37
C ILE A 271 14.51 18.95 -18.28
N LEU A 272 15.12 19.46 -19.34
CA LEU A 272 15.93 18.72 -20.29
C LEU A 272 17.37 19.19 -20.17
N GLU A 273 18.26 18.24 -19.92
CA GLU A 273 19.69 18.49 -19.76
C GLU A 273 20.48 17.57 -20.69
N TYR A 274 21.63 18.02 -21.17
CA TYR A 274 22.52 17.26 -22.04
C TYR A 274 23.94 17.25 -21.45
N ALA A 275 24.72 16.23 -21.79
CA ALA A 275 26.13 16.12 -21.45
C ALA A 275 26.94 15.68 -22.68
N SER A 276 28.03 16.40 -22.94
CA SER A 276 29.00 16.10 -23.99
C SER A 276 29.88 14.90 -23.61
N ALA A 277 30.42 14.19 -24.60
CA ALA A 277 31.30 13.05 -24.39
C ALA A 277 32.52 13.44 -23.55
N GLY A 278 32.65 12.88 -22.35
CA GLY A 278 33.79 13.13 -21.45
C GLY A 278 33.61 14.28 -20.44
N GLU A 279 32.52 15.04 -20.50
CA GLU A 279 32.17 16.02 -19.46
C GLU A 279 31.14 15.43 -18.49
N GLY A 280 31.47 15.38 -17.19
CA GLY A 280 30.54 14.92 -16.15
C GLY A 280 29.44 15.93 -15.79
N ALA A 281 29.44 17.12 -16.39
CA ALA A 281 28.53 18.21 -16.07
C ALA A 281 27.38 18.28 -17.09
N PHE A 282 26.15 18.21 -16.58
CA PHE A 282 24.94 18.35 -17.39
C PHE A 282 24.58 19.83 -17.57
N GLN A 283 24.38 20.25 -18.82
CA GLN A 283 23.94 21.59 -19.19
C GLN A 283 22.47 21.60 -19.57
N ARG A 284 21.73 22.68 -19.27
CA ARG A 284 20.30 22.80 -19.60
C ARG A 284 20.09 23.19 -21.06
N VAL A 285 19.08 22.59 -21.69
CA VAL A 285 18.58 23.02 -23.01
C VAL A 285 17.75 24.29 -22.85
N LYS A 286 18.04 25.34 -23.62
CA LYS A 286 17.43 26.68 -23.46
C LYS A 286 16.01 26.78 -24.04
N ASP A 287 15.74 26.15 -25.18
CA ASP A 287 14.45 26.23 -25.90
C ASP A 287 13.61 24.95 -25.75
N ILE A 288 13.50 24.44 -24.52
CA ILE A 288 12.85 23.16 -24.22
C ILE A 288 11.35 23.14 -24.56
N ASP A 289 10.66 24.27 -24.38
CA ASP A 289 9.23 24.47 -24.65
C ASP A 289 8.85 24.16 -26.10
N ARG A 290 9.75 24.42 -27.05
CA ARG A 290 9.53 24.18 -28.49
C ARG A 290 9.74 22.74 -28.93
N VAL A 291 10.40 21.92 -28.11
CA VAL A 291 10.74 20.52 -28.45
C VAL A 291 9.67 19.54 -27.96
N TRP A 292 8.90 19.93 -26.94
CA TRP A 292 7.82 19.11 -26.40
C TRP A 292 6.48 19.45 -27.07
N ILE A 293 5.89 18.46 -27.72
CA ILE A 293 4.60 18.60 -28.38
C ILE A 293 3.53 17.95 -27.50
N TYR A 294 2.61 18.75 -26.97
CA TYR A 294 1.47 18.26 -26.20
C TYR A 294 0.45 17.56 -27.10
N ARG A 295 0.03 16.35 -26.73
CA ARG A 295 -1.04 15.59 -27.43
C ARG A 295 -2.38 15.73 -26.71
N GLY A 296 -2.95 16.92 -26.75
CA GLY A 296 -4.28 17.19 -26.20
C GLY A 296 -4.93 18.44 -26.81
N PRO A 297 -6.12 18.84 -26.32
CA PRO A 297 -6.75 20.08 -26.75
C PRO A 297 -5.80 21.27 -26.52
N ALA A 298 -5.80 22.23 -27.45
CA ALA A 298 -4.90 23.38 -27.41
C ALA A 298 -4.93 24.03 -26.02
N ALA A 299 -3.76 24.13 -25.39
CA ALA A 299 -3.59 24.76 -24.09
C ALA A 299 -3.05 26.18 -24.32
N ASP A 300 -3.75 27.18 -23.80
CA ASP A 300 -3.29 28.57 -23.82
C ASP A 300 -2.35 28.80 -22.62
N GLY A 301 -1.06 29.04 -22.89
CA GLY A 301 -0.05 29.48 -21.92
C GLY A 301 1.16 28.55 -21.73
N ASP A 302 2.12 28.97 -20.89
CA ASP A 302 3.44 28.34 -20.68
C ASP A 302 3.39 27.00 -19.91
N SER A 303 2.19 26.54 -19.51
CA SER A 303 1.99 25.30 -18.76
C SER A 303 0.69 24.63 -19.18
N VAL A 304 0.71 23.32 -19.28
CA VAL A 304 -0.47 22.53 -19.66
C VAL A 304 -1.22 22.10 -18.40
N PRO A 305 -2.52 22.43 -18.25
CA PRO A 305 -3.34 21.93 -17.17
C PRO A 305 -3.70 20.46 -17.41
N VAL A 306 -3.52 19.63 -16.37
CA VAL A 306 -3.93 18.22 -16.36
C VAL A 306 -5.05 18.07 -15.35
N PRO A 307 -6.30 17.82 -15.81
CA PRO A 307 -7.45 17.70 -14.93
C PRO A 307 -7.29 16.57 -13.89
N PRO A 308 -8.05 16.63 -12.78
CA PRO A 308 -8.09 15.55 -11.79
C PRO A 308 -8.42 14.20 -12.42
N ARG A 309 -7.71 13.14 -12.01
CA ARG A 309 -7.95 11.75 -12.46
C ARG A 309 -7.82 11.53 -13.98
N MET A 310 -7.08 12.40 -14.66
CA MET A 310 -6.80 12.29 -16.10
C MET A 310 -5.30 12.16 -16.38
N GLY A 311 -4.98 11.69 -17.58
CA GLY A 311 -3.61 11.60 -18.09
C GLY A 311 -3.32 12.68 -19.14
N ALA A 312 -2.04 13.04 -19.27
CA ALA A 312 -1.53 13.91 -20.31
C ALA A 312 -0.27 13.32 -20.93
N GLU A 313 -0.09 13.49 -22.23
CA GLU A 313 1.08 13.00 -22.98
C GLU A 313 1.76 14.15 -23.73
N TRP A 314 3.09 14.20 -23.61
CA TRP A 314 3.95 15.06 -24.42
C TRP A 314 4.94 14.23 -25.20
N GLN A 315 5.22 14.65 -26.43
CA GLN A 315 6.19 13.98 -27.30
C GLN A 315 7.43 14.83 -27.45
N LEU A 316 8.57 14.22 -27.23
CA LEU A 316 9.89 14.77 -27.47
C LEU A 316 10.44 14.18 -28.75
N ASN A 317 10.61 15.02 -29.77
CA ASN A 317 11.37 14.66 -30.95
C ASN A 317 12.83 15.07 -30.74
N LEU A 318 13.72 14.08 -30.60
CA LEU A 318 15.13 14.33 -30.34
C LEU A 318 15.83 15.04 -31.51
N ASN A 319 15.30 14.91 -32.73
CA ASN A 319 15.85 15.58 -33.92
C ASN A 319 15.58 17.09 -33.96
N SER A 320 14.64 17.58 -33.13
CA SER A 320 14.35 19.01 -32.98
C SER A 320 15.07 19.66 -31.80
N VAL A 321 15.83 18.89 -31.01
CA VAL A 321 16.65 19.43 -29.92
C VAL A 321 17.85 20.16 -30.52
N SER A 322 17.92 21.49 -30.32
CA SER A 322 19.06 22.30 -30.75
C SER A 322 20.06 22.46 -29.60
N THR A 323 21.23 21.83 -29.70
CA THR A 323 22.35 22.01 -28.76
C THR A 323 23.55 22.65 -29.46
N PRO A 324 24.37 23.42 -28.73
CA PRO A 324 25.58 24.04 -29.27
C PRO A 324 26.69 23.03 -29.61
N GLU A 325 26.68 21.84 -29.00
CA GLU A 325 27.67 20.79 -29.17
C GLU A 325 27.01 19.42 -29.37
N PRO A 326 27.71 18.44 -29.98
CA PRO A 326 27.23 17.06 -30.04
C PRO A 326 27.22 16.47 -28.64
N PHE A 327 26.16 15.74 -28.30
CA PHE A 327 25.98 15.17 -26.97
C PHE A 327 25.72 13.66 -27.06
N GLU A 328 26.16 12.93 -26.04
CA GLU A 328 26.00 11.47 -25.95
C GLU A 328 24.92 11.05 -24.96
N THR A 329 24.62 11.93 -23.99
CA THR A 329 23.64 11.65 -22.95
C THR A 329 22.68 12.81 -22.78
N LEU A 330 21.40 12.49 -22.81
CA LEU A 330 20.30 13.39 -22.52
C LEU A 330 19.63 12.94 -21.22
N ARG A 331 19.30 13.89 -20.35
CA ARG A 331 18.68 13.64 -19.06
C ARG A 331 17.37 14.42 -18.97
N VAL A 332 16.29 13.70 -18.73
CA VAL A 332 14.97 14.28 -18.46
C VAL A 332 14.73 14.24 -16.96
N ARG A 333 14.38 15.38 -16.36
CA ARG A 333 14.04 15.50 -14.94
C ARG A 333 12.69 16.15 -14.78
N VAL A 334 11.83 15.55 -13.97
CA VAL A 334 10.56 16.15 -13.56
C VAL A 334 10.65 16.53 -12.10
N LEU A 335 10.43 17.81 -11.81
CA LEU A 335 10.42 18.37 -10.48
C LEU A 335 8.98 18.65 -10.04
N SER A 336 8.67 18.25 -8.81
CA SER A 336 7.45 18.68 -8.12
C SER A 336 7.48 20.19 -7.84
N PRO A 337 6.32 20.79 -7.51
CA PRO A 337 6.25 22.19 -7.08
C PRO A 337 7.13 22.52 -5.86
N ALA A 338 7.44 21.51 -5.03
CA ALA A 338 8.34 21.63 -3.88
C ALA A 338 9.82 21.36 -4.21
N GLY A 339 10.17 21.25 -5.50
CA GLY A 339 11.54 21.01 -5.97
C GLY A 339 12.03 19.56 -5.82
N ARG A 340 11.19 18.63 -5.34
CA ARG A 340 11.55 17.20 -5.28
C ARG A 340 11.56 16.59 -6.67
N VAL A 341 12.56 15.75 -6.96
CA VAL A 341 12.66 14.99 -8.21
C VAL A 341 11.67 13.84 -8.17
N LEU A 342 10.79 13.76 -9.17
CA LEU A 342 9.78 12.70 -9.32
C LEU A 342 10.14 11.70 -10.42
N LEU A 343 10.86 12.17 -11.44
CA LEU A 343 11.41 11.36 -12.51
C LEU A 343 12.80 11.89 -12.84
N GLU A 344 13.76 10.98 -12.97
CA GLU A 344 15.07 11.25 -13.55
C GLU A 344 15.43 10.06 -14.44
N GLU A 345 15.51 10.31 -15.75
CA GLU A 345 15.84 9.28 -16.72
C GLU A 345 16.94 9.77 -17.67
N ARG A 346 17.87 8.88 -17.99
CA ARG A 346 19.01 9.15 -18.88
C ARG A 346 18.86 8.35 -20.16
N VAL A 347 18.92 9.06 -21.26
CA VAL A 347 18.87 8.52 -22.61
C VAL A 347 20.26 8.67 -23.22
N SER A 348 20.94 7.55 -23.44
CA SER A 348 22.23 7.51 -24.12
C SER A 348 22.03 7.26 -25.62
N GLY A 349 22.68 8.06 -26.47
CA GLY A 349 22.60 7.97 -27.92
C GLY A 349 23.54 8.94 -28.59
N ALA A 350 23.91 8.68 -29.85
CA ALA A 350 24.69 9.64 -30.64
C ALA A 350 23.75 10.70 -31.21
N PHE A 351 23.77 11.90 -30.65
CA PHE A 351 22.92 13.01 -31.11
C PHE A 351 23.76 14.02 -31.90
N PRO A 352 23.46 14.22 -33.19
CA PRO A 352 24.22 15.16 -34.02
C PRO A 352 24.00 16.60 -33.54
N ALA A 353 25.07 17.39 -33.48
CA ALA A 353 24.95 18.85 -33.41
C ALA A 353 24.31 19.37 -34.71
N GLN A 354 23.45 20.38 -34.62
CA GLN A 354 23.05 21.07 -35.86
C GLN A 354 24.23 21.86 -36.44
N PRO A 355 24.42 21.86 -37.77
CA PRO A 355 25.38 22.75 -38.40
C PRO A 355 24.95 24.20 -38.15
N SER A 356 25.87 25.01 -37.64
CA SER A 356 25.70 26.46 -37.52
C SER A 356 25.39 27.05 -38.90
N SER A 357 24.17 27.56 -39.08
CA SER A 357 23.79 28.42 -40.21
C SER A 357 24.29 29.83 -40.02
#